data_AF-A0A136J9U4-F1
#
_entry.id   AF-A0A136J9U4-F1
#
_cell.length_a   1.000
_cell.length_b   1.000
_cell.length_c   1.000
_cell.angle_alpha   90.00
_cell.angle_beta   90.00
_cell.angle_gamma   90.00
#
_symmetry.space_group_name_H-M   'P 1'
#
loop_
_entity.id
_entity.type
_entity.pdbx_description
1 polymer ?
#
loop_
_entity_poly.entity_id
_entity_poly.type
_entity_poly.pdbx_seq_one_letter_code
_entity_poly.pdbx_strand_id
1 'polypeptide(L)'
;MLVPQLAPQFCSNQVTIWRQPLPSSVMTQRDSRSNMTDLKKTASNSPDFPLAGLARDGWSTDDRATATCYCGSVQLSFPTRGRGLGGRFICHCPDCRKITASMFATNFTIADEYLVHERGQDKLSTFGQSDTITNNRTMTNHFCGTCGTLMYRVGSGWPGYSILRLGTVDDFSLHETKLRPQVEQFVDCRVGWLDGAKGEDGFGGFEKTAGNPKPGTQQVDVEVKSSL
;
A
#
# COMPACT_ATOMS: atom_id res chain seq x y z
N MET A 1 27.47 -8.59 41.45
CA MET A 1 26.00 -8.39 41.33
C MET A 1 25.70 -8.19 39.85
N LEU A 2 25.17 -9.21 39.18
CA LEU A 2 24.81 -9.18 37.76
C LEU A 2 23.42 -8.58 37.60
N VAL A 3 23.30 -7.55 36.78
CA VAL A 3 22.03 -7.00 36.31
C VAL A 3 21.69 -7.73 35.00
N PRO A 4 20.52 -8.37 34.85
CA PRO A 4 20.16 -9.04 33.61
C PRO A 4 19.69 -8.02 32.57
N GLN A 5 20.22 -8.17 31.36
CA GLN A 5 19.96 -7.33 30.20
C GLN A 5 18.70 -7.84 29.49
N LEU A 6 17.63 -7.03 29.48
CA LEU A 6 16.40 -7.32 28.74
C LEU A 6 16.67 -7.16 27.22
N ALA A 7 16.44 -8.24 26.47
CA ALA A 7 16.47 -8.24 25.01
C ALA A 7 15.18 -7.59 24.44
N PRO A 8 15.24 -6.85 23.31
CA PRO A 8 14.06 -6.29 22.69
C PRO A 8 13.29 -7.37 21.89
N GLN A 9 12.06 -7.63 22.34
CA GLN A 9 11.12 -8.56 21.72
C GLN A 9 10.35 -7.85 20.60
N PHE A 10 10.75 -8.02 19.35
CA PHE A 10 9.94 -7.61 18.20
C PHE A 10 9.93 -8.70 17.13
N CYS A 11 8.71 -9.13 16.77
CA CYS A 11 8.37 -10.12 15.75
C CYS A 11 8.90 -11.57 15.94
N SER A 12 8.70 -12.15 17.12
CA SER A 12 8.56 -13.60 17.22
C SER A 12 7.35 -13.92 18.11
N ASN A 13 6.22 -14.23 17.48
CA ASN A 13 5.13 -14.91 18.16
C ASN A 13 5.18 -16.39 17.77
N GLN A 14 5.76 -17.21 18.64
CA GLN A 14 5.40 -18.62 18.66
C GLN A 14 3.97 -18.72 19.18
N VAL A 15 3.03 -18.98 18.28
CA VAL A 15 1.65 -19.34 18.64
C VAL A 15 1.61 -20.86 18.79
N THR A 16 1.56 -21.34 20.02
CA THR A 16 1.19 -22.73 20.31
C THR A 16 -0.31 -22.86 20.09
N ILE A 17 -0.71 -23.47 18.97
CA ILE A 17 -2.12 -23.73 18.63
C ILE A 17 -2.61 -24.91 19.48
N TRP A 18 -3.50 -24.65 20.42
CA TRP A 18 -4.31 -25.69 21.05
C TRP A 18 -5.46 -26.07 20.11
N ARG A 19 -5.41 -27.28 19.54
CA ARG A 19 -6.54 -27.86 18.78
C ARG A 19 -7.57 -28.39 19.77
N GLN A 20 -8.75 -27.77 19.82
CA GLN A 20 -9.96 -28.38 20.36
C GLN A 20 -10.79 -28.92 19.19
N PRO A 21 -11.35 -30.15 19.25
CA PRO A 21 -12.21 -30.67 18.20
C PRO A 21 -13.59 -29.97 18.24
N LEU A 22 -14.04 -29.48 17.08
CA LEU A 22 -15.39 -28.94 16.91
C LEU A 22 -16.43 -30.08 16.83
N PRO A 23 -17.62 -29.94 17.45
CA PRO A 23 -18.69 -30.91 17.31
C PRO A 23 -19.35 -30.80 15.92
N SER A 24 -19.59 -31.96 15.32
CA SER A 24 -20.33 -32.13 14.07
C SER A 24 -21.81 -31.87 14.27
N SER A 25 -22.33 -30.76 13.76
CA SER A 25 -23.74 -30.67 13.42
C SER A 25 -23.91 -29.92 12.09
N VAL A 26 -24.49 -30.65 11.14
CA VAL A 26 -24.78 -30.21 9.77
C VAL A 26 -26.04 -29.36 9.83
N MET A 27 -25.93 -28.08 9.46
CA MET A 27 -27.09 -27.23 9.19
C MET A 27 -27.14 -26.97 7.68
N THR A 28 -28.14 -27.54 7.02
CA THR A 28 -28.39 -27.37 5.58
C THR A 28 -28.83 -25.95 5.30
N GLN A 29 -27.99 -25.15 4.62
CA GLN A 29 -28.40 -23.87 4.05
C GLN A 29 -29.31 -24.12 2.84
N ARG A 30 -30.50 -23.49 2.85
CA ARG A 30 -31.38 -23.42 1.68
C ARG A 30 -30.75 -22.52 0.62
N ASP A 31 -30.66 -23.06 -0.59
CA ASP A 31 -30.27 -22.37 -1.81
C ASP A 31 -31.21 -21.19 -2.07
N SER A 32 -30.72 -19.96 -1.97
CA SER A 32 -31.35 -18.79 -2.59
C SER A 32 -30.45 -18.31 -3.73
N ARG A 33 -30.54 -18.99 -4.88
CA ARG A 33 -30.00 -18.49 -6.14
C ARG A 33 -30.87 -17.35 -6.63
N SER A 34 -30.45 -16.10 -6.38
CA SER A 34 -30.87 -14.99 -7.23
C SER A 34 -29.94 -14.94 -8.45
N ASN A 35 -30.51 -15.23 -9.62
CA ASN A 35 -29.83 -15.16 -10.91
C ASN A 35 -29.27 -13.75 -11.17
N MET A 36 -27.95 -13.65 -11.29
CA MET A 36 -27.19 -12.42 -11.56
C MET A 36 -27.06 -12.16 -13.08
N THR A 37 -28.13 -12.36 -13.85
CA THR A 37 -28.07 -12.32 -15.33
C THR A 37 -28.90 -11.23 -16.00
N ASP A 38 -29.38 -10.20 -15.29
CA ASP A 38 -30.25 -9.19 -15.91
C ASP A 38 -29.94 -7.73 -15.54
N LEU A 39 -28.66 -7.35 -15.55
CA LEU A 39 -28.26 -5.95 -15.67
C LEU A 39 -27.89 -5.65 -17.12
N LYS A 40 -28.91 -5.26 -17.89
CA LYS A 40 -28.78 -4.78 -19.27
C LYS A 40 -27.84 -3.58 -19.33
N LYS A 41 -26.79 -3.72 -20.12
CA LYS A 41 -25.89 -2.67 -20.62
C LYS A 41 -26.68 -1.46 -21.12
N THR A 42 -26.50 -0.31 -20.48
CA THR A 42 -26.64 0.99 -21.14
C THR A 42 -25.25 1.46 -21.51
N ALA A 43 -24.97 1.57 -22.80
CA ALA A 43 -23.70 2.02 -23.34
C ALA A 43 -23.47 3.51 -22.98
N SER A 44 -22.60 3.77 -22.01
CA SER A 44 -21.88 5.03 -21.89
C SER A 44 -20.42 4.78 -22.30
N ASN A 45 -19.82 5.70 -23.05
CA ASN A 45 -18.43 5.62 -23.52
C ASN A 45 -17.40 5.85 -22.39
N SER A 46 -17.73 5.48 -21.15
CA SER A 46 -16.82 5.52 -20.01
C SER A 46 -16.32 4.09 -19.74
N PRO A 47 -15.04 3.89 -19.39
CA PRO A 47 -14.60 2.59 -18.93
C PRO A 47 -15.46 2.19 -17.72
N ASP A 48 -16.19 1.08 -17.87
CA ASP A 48 -17.15 0.60 -16.87
C ASP A 48 -16.38 -0.06 -15.71
N PHE A 49 -15.90 0.77 -14.79
CA PHE A 49 -15.21 0.30 -13.59
C PHE A 49 -16.21 -0.30 -12.59
N PRO A 50 -15.80 -1.31 -11.79
CA PRO A 50 -16.66 -1.85 -10.75
C PRO A 50 -17.07 -0.77 -9.76
N LEU A 51 -18.18 -0.99 -9.04
CA LEU A 51 -18.64 -0.09 -7.99
C LEU A 51 -17.63 -0.08 -6.82
N ALA A 52 -16.68 0.86 -6.86
CA ALA A 52 -15.55 0.98 -5.94
C ALA A 52 -15.63 2.22 -5.02
N GLY A 53 -16.62 3.10 -5.24
CA GLY A 53 -16.85 4.31 -4.50
C GLY A 53 -18.13 5.01 -4.94
N LEU A 54 -18.37 6.21 -4.42
CA LEU A 54 -19.56 7.02 -4.75
C LEU A 54 -19.40 7.82 -6.05
N ALA A 55 -18.15 8.08 -6.46
CA ALA A 55 -17.85 8.71 -7.75
C ALA A 55 -17.74 7.68 -8.88
N ARG A 56 -18.07 8.11 -10.10
CA ARG A 56 -18.02 7.30 -11.33
C ARG A 56 -17.27 8.01 -12.47
N ASP A 57 -16.45 8.99 -12.11
CA ASP A 57 -15.72 9.86 -13.04
C ASP A 57 -14.21 9.59 -13.05
N GLY A 58 -13.79 8.44 -12.51
CA GLY A 58 -12.43 7.95 -12.69
C GLY A 58 -12.14 7.65 -14.15
N TRP A 59 -10.87 7.71 -14.55
CA TRP A 59 -10.43 7.45 -15.91
C TRP A 59 -8.99 6.95 -15.97
N SER A 60 -8.64 6.38 -17.11
CA SER A 60 -7.27 6.02 -17.47
C SER A 60 -7.02 6.29 -18.96
N THR A 61 -5.77 6.63 -19.28
CA THR A 61 -5.21 6.73 -20.62
C THR A 61 -4.00 5.81 -20.72
N ASP A 62 -3.32 5.81 -21.86
CA ASP A 62 -2.09 5.02 -22.00
C ASP A 62 -0.94 5.52 -21.10
N ASP A 63 -0.93 6.78 -20.68
CA ASP A 63 0.15 7.36 -19.88
C ASP A 63 -0.28 7.90 -18.51
N ARG A 64 -1.58 8.02 -18.22
CA ARG A 64 -2.08 8.54 -16.95
C ARG A 64 -3.29 7.76 -16.45
N ALA A 65 -3.57 7.89 -15.16
CA ALA A 65 -4.78 7.36 -14.54
C ALA A 65 -5.15 8.19 -13.32
N THR A 66 -6.38 8.00 -12.86
CA THR A 66 -6.87 8.61 -11.62
C THR A 66 -6.89 7.65 -10.45
N ALA A 67 -6.80 8.24 -9.26
CA ALA A 67 -7.09 7.60 -7.99
C ALA A 67 -8.06 8.46 -7.18
N THR A 68 -9.18 7.87 -6.75
CA THR A 68 -10.26 8.58 -6.10
C THR A 68 -10.52 8.02 -4.69
N CYS A 69 -10.82 8.89 -3.73
CA CYS A 69 -11.23 8.45 -2.40
C CYS A 69 -12.62 7.79 -2.45
N TYR A 70 -12.99 7.03 -1.42
CA TYR A 70 -14.25 6.27 -1.43
C TYR A 70 -15.51 7.14 -1.65
N CYS A 71 -15.58 8.32 -1.02
CA CYS A 71 -16.71 9.23 -1.22
C CYS A 71 -16.65 10.09 -2.49
N GLY A 72 -15.54 10.03 -3.25
CA GLY A 72 -15.38 10.82 -4.48
C GLY A 72 -14.91 12.26 -4.28
N SER A 73 -14.74 12.74 -3.05
CA SER A 73 -14.44 14.14 -2.77
C SER A 73 -13.01 14.56 -3.10
N VAL A 74 -12.08 13.60 -3.14
CA VAL A 74 -10.66 13.78 -3.49
C VAL A 74 -10.35 12.88 -4.67
N GLN A 75 -9.76 13.45 -5.72
CA GLN A 75 -9.24 12.70 -6.85
C GLN A 75 -7.86 13.22 -7.22
N LEU A 76 -6.95 12.29 -7.48
CA LEU A 76 -5.60 12.53 -7.94
C LEU A 76 -5.47 11.98 -9.36
N SER A 77 -4.57 12.54 -10.17
CA SER A 77 -4.07 11.88 -11.38
C SER A 77 -2.56 11.77 -11.37
N PHE A 78 -2.07 10.70 -11.98
CA PHE A 78 -0.65 10.33 -11.95
C PHE A 78 -0.25 9.58 -13.24
N PRO A 79 1.05 9.56 -13.58
CA PRO A 79 1.53 8.82 -14.74
C PRO A 79 1.55 7.30 -14.50
N THR A 80 1.21 6.52 -15.52
CA THR A 80 1.21 5.05 -15.48
C THR A 80 2.47 4.42 -16.09
N ARG A 81 3.42 5.25 -16.53
CA ARG A 81 4.73 4.86 -17.08
C ARG A 81 5.71 6.02 -17.08
N GLY A 82 6.99 5.72 -17.33
CA GLY A 82 8.04 6.73 -17.45
C GLY A 82 8.48 7.33 -16.13
N ARG A 83 9.20 8.47 -16.19
CA ARG A 83 9.97 9.03 -15.07
C ARG A 83 9.18 9.42 -13.82
N GLY A 84 7.87 9.67 -13.95
CA GLY A 84 7.03 10.04 -12.82
C GLY A 84 6.48 8.87 -12.02
N LEU A 85 6.50 7.65 -12.58
CA LEU A 85 6.08 6.43 -11.89
C LEU A 85 7.30 5.73 -11.28
N GLY A 86 7.34 5.66 -9.96
CA GLY A 86 8.39 4.98 -9.22
C GLY A 86 8.05 3.53 -8.86
N GLY A 87 8.53 3.08 -7.70
CA GLY A 87 8.40 1.70 -7.26
C GLY A 87 6.97 1.32 -6.91
N ARG A 88 6.55 0.11 -7.29
CA ARG A 88 5.26 -0.51 -6.93
C ARG A 88 5.53 -1.66 -5.99
N PHE A 89 4.91 -1.66 -4.81
CA PHE A 89 5.33 -2.57 -3.75
C PHE A 89 4.24 -2.89 -2.75
N ILE A 90 4.35 -4.07 -2.15
CA ILE A 90 3.58 -4.48 -0.98
C ILE A 90 4.43 -4.22 0.25
N CYS A 91 3.83 -3.69 1.31
CA CYS A 91 4.50 -3.45 2.58
C CYS A 91 3.74 -4.13 3.71
N HIS A 92 4.45 -4.96 4.47
CA HIS A 92 3.93 -5.75 5.59
C HIS A 92 4.19 -5.13 6.96
N CYS A 93 4.75 -3.92 7.02
CA CYS A 93 5.10 -3.30 8.29
C CYS A 93 3.85 -3.01 9.16
N PRO A 94 4.00 -2.99 10.49
CA PRO A 94 2.89 -2.71 11.41
C PRO A 94 2.13 -1.40 11.12
N ASP A 95 2.83 -0.33 10.71
CA ASP A 95 2.20 0.92 10.30
C ASP A 95 1.23 0.70 9.13
N CYS A 96 1.69 0.03 8.08
CA CYS A 96 0.86 -0.25 6.91
C CYS A 96 -0.37 -1.05 7.29
N ARG A 97 -0.26 -2.00 8.24
CA ARG A 97 -1.42 -2.74 8.74
C ARG A 97 -2.47 -1.86 9.40
N LYS A 98 -2.02 -1.04 10.35
CA LYS A 98 -2.91 -0.18 11.13
C LYS A 98 -3.55 0.89 10.28
N ILE A 99 -2.78 1.47 9.36
CA ILE A 99 -3.23 2.59 8.54
C ILE A 99 -4.22 2.15 7.46
N THR A 100 -4.11 0.93 6.91
CA THR A 100 -5.07 0.43 5.91
C THR A 100 -6.15 -0.47 6.51
N ALA A 101 -6.11 -0.73 7.82
CA ALA A 101 -6.93 -1.74 8.49
C ALA A 101 -6.88 -3.12 7.78
N SER A 102 -5.74 -3.46 7.18
CA SER A 102 -5.48 -4.71 6.47
C SER A 102 -4.17 -5.36 6.97
N MET A 103 -3.80 -6.53 6.45
CA MET A 103 -2.56 -7.22 6.86
C MET A 103 -1.31 -6.72 6.14
N PHE A 104 -1.50 -5.89 5.11
CA PHE A 104 -0.46 -5.23 4.34
C PHE A 104 -1.05 -3.98 3.66
N ALA A 105 -0.19 -3.20 3.02
CA ALA A 105 -0.62 -2.17 2.09
C ALA A 105 0.08 -2.35 0.75
N THR A 106 -0.68 -2.19 -0.33
CA THR A 106 -0.12 -2.14 -1.68
C THR A 106 -0.01 -0.69 -2.13
N ASN A 107 1.17 -0.32 -2.61
CA ASN A 107 1.56 1.07 -2.82
C ASN A 107 2.29 1.23 -4.14
N PHE A 108 2.33 2.47 -4.60
CA PHE A 108 3.24 2.89 -5.66
C PHE A 108 3.73 4.30 -5.37
N THR A 109 4.94 4.65 -5.79
CA THR A 109 5.47 6.00 -5.62
C THR A 109 5.29 6.83 -6.88
N ILE A 110 4.93 8.10 -6.71
CA ILE A 110 4.85 9.09 -7.77
C ILE A 110 5.76 10.24 -7.38
N ALA A 111 6.62 10.70 -8.29
CA ALA A 111 7.38 11.92 -8.07
C ALA A 111 6.41 13.11 -8.01
N ASP A 112 6.58 13.97 -7.00
CA ASP A 112 5.59 15.00 -6.64
C ASP A 112 5.26 15.95 -7.81
N GLU A 113 6.24 16.21 -8.69
CA GLU A 113 6.04 17.04 -9.89
C GLU A 113 5.06 16.46 -10.94
N TYR A 114 4.74 15.15 -10.87
CA TYR A 114 3.76 14.50 -11.76
C TYR A 114 2.41 14.20 -11.10
N LEU A 115 2.32 14.38 -9.78
CA LEU A 115 1.10 14.15 -9.03
C LEU A 115 0.21 15.38 -9.12
N VAL A 116 -1.00 15.20 -9.63
CA VAL A 116 -1.97 16.29 -9.80
C VAL A 116 -3.18 16.03 -8.91
N HIS A 117 -3.60 17.01 -8.13
CA HIS A 117 -4.88 16.99 -7.42
C HIS A 117 -5.98 17.51 -8.35
N GLU A 118 -6.65 16.61 -9.06
CA GLU A 118 -7.77 16.95 -9.94
C GLU A 118 -8.90 17.66 -9.17
N ARG A 119 -9.14 17.23 -7.93
CA ARG A 119 -10.05 17.91 -6.98
C ARG A 119 -9.77 17.51 -5.53
N GLY A 120 -10.25 18.34 -4.61
CA GLY A 120 -10.35 18.00 -3.18
C GLY A 120 -9.04 18.06 -2.41
N GLN A 121 -8.05 18.82 -2.89
CA GLN A 121 -6.81 19.08 -2.15
C GLN A 121 -7.09 19.73 -0.78
N ASP A 122 -8.06 20.65 -0.74
CA ASP A 122 -8.59 21.31 0.46
C ASP A 122 -9.34 20.36 1.41
N LYS A 123 -9.76 19.19 0.91
CA LYS A 123 -10.49 18.15 1.66
C LYS A 123 -9.55 17.06 2.20
N LEU A 124 -8.24 17.21 2.00
CA LEU A 124 -7.24 16.34 2.62
C LEU A 124 -6.98 16.80 4.05
N SER A 125 -7.06 15.86 4.98
CA SER A 125 -6.52 16.00 6.33
C SER A 125 -5.16 15.30 6.41
N THR A 126 -4.30 15.80 7.29
CA THR A 126 -2.95 15.28 7.46
C THR A 126 -2.67 14.83 8.90
N PHE A 127 -1.86 13.79 9.02
CA PHE A 127 -1.34 13.31 10.31
C PHE A 127 0.09 12.83 10.14
N GLY A 128 1.04 13.46 10.84
CA GLY A 128 2.46 13.12 10.74
C GLY A 128 3.07 12.79 12.10
N GLN A 129 3.96 11.80 12.11
CA GLN A 129 4.76 11.45 13.29
C GLN A 129 6.12 10.87 12.90
N SER A 130 7.09 10.92 13.82
CA SER A 130 8.46 10.43 13.62
C SER A 130 8.74 9.10 14.33
N ASP A 131 7.83 8.65 15.21
CA ASP A 131 7.89 7.33 15.83
C ASP A 131 7.31 6.28 14.88
N THR A 132 8.10 5.91 13.88
CA THR A 132 7.73 4.97 12.83
C THR A 132 8.64 3.74 12.88
N ILE A 133 8.26 2.69 12.15
CA ILE A 133 9.03 1.42 12.08
C ILE A 133 10.52 1.63 11.73
N THR A 134 10.82 2.66 10.94
CA THR A 134 12.17 3.18 10.71
C THR A 134 12.36 4.47 11.51
N ASN A 135 12.86 4.33 12.74
CA ASN A 135 13.08 5.42 13.69
C ASN A 135 13.75 6.66 13.02
N ASN A 136 13.44 7.86 13.54
CA ASN A 136 13.98 9.16 13.11
C ASN A 136 13.61 9.64 11.70
N ARG A 137 12.56 9.07 11.10
CA ARG A 137 11.97 9.61 9.86
C ARG A 137 10.50 9.92 10.07
N THR A 138 10.12 11.15 9.75
CA THR A 138 8.72 11.58 9.81
C THR A 138 7.98 10.99 8.63
N MET A 139 6.84 10.37 8.91
CA MET A 139 5.89 9.94 7.89
C MET A 139 4.58 10.68 8.09
N THR A 140 4.12 11.37 7.05
CA THR A 140 2.88 12.14 7.02
C THR A 140 1.85 11.44 6.13
N ASN A 141 0.68 11.18 6.70
CA ASN A 141 -0.47 10.62 6.01
C ASN A 141 -1.33 11.74 5.42
N HIS A 142 -1.81 11.59 4.19
CA HIS A 142 -2.78 12.49 3.53
C HIS A 142 -4.04 11.71 3.18
N PHE A 143 -5.10 11.92 3.94
CA PHE A 143 -6.35 11.15 3.83
C PHE A 143 -7.54 12.08 3.62
N CYS A 144 -8.58 11.56 2.97
CA CYS A 144 -9.82 12.31 2.78
C CYS A 144 -10.48 12.58 4.15
N GLY A 145 -10.70 13.85 4.49
CA GLY A 145 -11.37 14.26 5.73
C GLY A 145 -12.84 13.83 5.80
N THR A 146 -13.46 13.47 4.67
CA THR A 146 -14.85 13.03 4.60
C THR A 146 -15.02 11.52 4.84
N CYS A 147 -14.24 10.69 4.16
CA CYS A 147 -14.41 9.22 4.21
C CYS A 147 -13.25 8.46 4.87
N GLY A 148 -12.17 9.15 5.24
CA GLY A 148 -11.00 8.52 5.86
C GLY A 148 -10.11 7.73 4.90
N THR A 149 -10.46 7.60 3.61
CA THR A 149 -9.58 6.92 2.64
C THR A 149 -8.22 7.60 2.62
N LEU A 150 -7.19 6.81 2.90
CA LEU A 150 -5.81 7.28 2.79
C LEU A 150 -5.40 7.31 1.32
N MET A 151 -5.08 8.51 0.82
CA MET A 151 -4.72 8.71 -0.58
C MET A 151 -3.22 8.46 -0.78
N TYR A 152 -2.38 9.13 0.00
CA TYR A 152 -0.94 8.97 -0.08
C TYR A 152 -0.24 9.27 1.25
N ARG A 153 1.05 8.91 1.33
CA ARG A 153 1.97 9.32 2.40
C ARG A 153 3.16 10.05 1.81
N VAL A 154 3.74 10.95 2.60
CA VAL A 154 5.04 11.60 2.31
C VAL A 154 5.98 11.26 3.46
N GLY A 155 7.22 10.89 3.13
CA GLY A 155 8.23 10.51 4.12
C GLY A 155 9.45 11.40 4.04
N SER A 156 9.98 11.84 5.19
CA SER A 156 11.22 12.63 5.22
C SER A 156 12.45 11.86 4.73
N GLY A 157 12.39 10.53 4.68
CA GLY A 157 13.42 9.69 4.08
C GLY A 157 13.37 9.59 2.55
N TRP A 158 12.30 10.06 1.92
CA TRP A 158 12.09 10.03 0.47
C TRP A 158 11.45 11.36 0.01
N PRO A 159 12.17 12.49 0.13
CA PRO A 159 11.66 13.79 -0.30
C PRO A 159 11.41 13.82 -1.81
N GLY A 160 10.38 14.55 -2.24
CA GLY A 160 10.00 14.70 -3.65
C GLY A 160 9.17 13.54 -4.21
N TYR A 161 8.72 12.62 -3.35
CA TYR A 161 7.86 11.50 -3.74
C TYR A 161 6.67 11.35 -2.80
N SER A 162 5.53 11.03 -3.40
CA SER A 162 4.30 10.64 -2.74
C SER A 162 4.06 9.14 -2.89
N ILE A 163 3.80 8.46 -1.77
CA ILE A 163 3.52 7.03 -1.70
C ILE A 163 2.01 6.84 -1.76
N LEU A 164 1.46 6.64 -2.96
CA LEU A 164 0.04 6.44 -3.21
C LEU A 164 -0.41 5.02 -2.84
N ARG A 165 -1.70 4.88 -2.52
CA ARG A 165 -2.33 3.59 -2.24
C ARG A 165 -2.89 2.98 -3.53
N LEU A 166 -2.46 1.76 -3.87
CA LEU A 166 -2.91 1.11 -5.10
C LEU A 166 -4.43 0.92 -5.13
N GLY A 167 -5.04 0.59 -3.98
CA GLY A 167 -6.48 0.33 -3.89
C GLY A 167 -7.39 1.55 -4.13
N THR A 168 -6.85 2.76 -4.28
CA THR A 168 -7.64 3.95 -4.64
C THR A 168 -7.65 4.22 -6.14
N VAL A 169 -6.89 3.46 -6.95
CA VAL A 169 -6.84 3.64 -8.40
C VAL A 169 -8.16 3.22 -9.03
N ASP A 170 -8.70 4.06 -9.91
CA ASP A 170 -10.04 3.86 -10.45
C ASP A 170 -10.08 2.75 -11.51
N ASP A 171 -9.04 2.64 -12.33
CA ASP A 171 -8.91 1.59 -13.33
C ASP A 171 -8.27 0.33 -12.75
N PHE A 172 -9.11 -0.64 -12.41
CA PHE A 172 -8.68 -1.90 -11.79
C PHE A 172 -7.86 -2.79 -12.72
N SER A 173 -7.92 -2.59 -14.04
CA SER A 173 -7.06 -3.33 -14.98
C SER A 173 -5.58 -2.98 -14.79
N LEU A 174 -5.28 -1.81 -14.21
CA LEU A 174 -3.92 -1.38 -13.93
C LEU A 174 -3.27 -2.18 -12.79
N HIS A 175 -4.08 -2.75 -11.88
CA HIS A 175 -3.57 -3.54 -10.74
C HIS A 175 -2.80 -4.79 -11.16
N GLU A 176 -3.17 -5.39 -12.30
CA GLU A 176 -2.50 -6.57 -12.86
C GLU A 176 -1.49 -6.23 -13.98
N THR A 177 -1.44 -4.96 -14.41
CA THR A 177 -0.61 -4.52 -15.55
C THR A 177 0.43 -3.48 -15.12
N LYS A 178 0.17 -2.19 -15.33
CA LYS A 178 1.15 -1.10 -15.15
C LYS A 178 1.51 -0.85 -13.69
N LEU A 179 0.61 -1.17 -12.77
CA LEU A 179 0.75 -0.92 -11.33
C LEU A 179 0.89 -2.20 -10.50
N ARG A 180 1.10 -3.34 -11.15
CA ARG A 180 1.43 -4.59 -10.47
C ARG A 180 2.63 -4.36 -9.53
N PRO A 181 2.53 -4.71 -8.24
CA PRO A 181 3.66 -4.65 -7.31
C PRO A 181 4.82 -5.46 -7.85
N GLN A 182 6.04 -4.97 -7.67
CA GLN A 182 7.27 -5.62 -8.14
C GLN A 182 8.08 -6.23 -7.00
N VAL A 183 7.74 -5.84 -5.77
CA VAL A 183 8.54 -6.11 -4.58
C VAL A 183 7.67 -6.14 -3.34
N GLU A 184 8.03 -7.00 -2.39
CA GLU A 184 7.51 -6.99 -1.03
C GLU A 184 8.56 -6.48 -0.04
N GLN A 185 8.15 -5.58 0.85
CA GLN A 185 9.00 -5.02 1.91
C GLN A 185 8.50 -5.45 3.28
N PHE A 186 9.43 -5.60 4.22
CA PHE A 186 9.17 -6.06 5.59
C PHE A 186 8.54 -7.45 5.63
N VAL A 187 8.98 -8.36 4.74
CA VAL A 187 8.41 -9.72 4.64
C VAL A 187 8.53 -10.51 5.94
N ASP A 188 9.49 -10.18 6.81
CA ASP A 188 9.63 -10.77 8.15
C ASP A 188 8.43 -10.47 9.06
N CYS A 189 7.73 -9.37 8.79
CA CYS A 189 6.50 -9.03 9.48
C CYS A 189 5.30 -9.78 8.91
N ARG A 190 5.36 -10.35 7.69
CA ARG A 190 4.22 -10.98 6.99
C ARG A 190 3.59 -12.06 7.85
N VAL A 191 2.27 -12.10 7.87
CA VAL A 191 1.53 -13.11 8.63
C VAL A 191 1.73 -14.49 8.00
N GLY A 192 1.97 -15.51 8.82
CA GLY A 192 2.35 -16.84 8.31
C GLY A 192 1.27 -17.59 7.52
N TRP A 193 0.02 -17.11 7.54
CA TRP A 193 -1.07 -17.68 6.74
C TRP A 193 -1.24 -17.02 5.36
N LEU A 194 -0.48 -15.96 5.06
CA LEU A 194 -0.53 -15.23 3.80
C LEU A 194 0.74 -15.54 2.99
N ASP A 195 0.55 -16.15 1.83
CA ASP A 195 1.64 -16.36 0.87
C ASP A 195 2.09 -15.05 0.23
N GLY A 196 3.33 -15.03 -0.25
CA GLY A 196 3.86 -13.92 -1.02
C GLY A 196 3.18 -13.74 -2.38
N ALA A 197 3.22 -12.51 -2.90
CA ALA A 197 2.84 -12.21 -4.26
C ALA A 197 3.72 -13.00 -5.24
N LYS A 198 3.10 -13.68 -6.19
CA LYS A 198 3.82 -14.53 -7.15
C LYS A 198 4.71 -13.69 -8.06
N GLY A 199 5.97 -14.07 -8.18
CA GLY A 199 6.91 -13.45 -9.13
C GLY A 199 7.55 -12.15 -8.64
N GLU A 200 7.33 -11.77 -7.38
CA GLU A 200 7.88 -10.55 -6.80
C GLU A 200 9.03 -10.85 -5.84
N ASP A 201 10.08 -10.02 -5.87
CA ASP A 201 11.21 -10.16 -4.96
C ASP A 201 10.80 -9.74 -3.53
N GLY A 202 11.19 -10.53 -2.52
CA GLY A 202 10.91 -10.23 -1.11
C GLY A 202 12.15 -9.70 -0.39
N PHE A 203 12.03 -8.56 0.29
CA PHE A 203 13.08 -8.01 1.14
C PHE A 203 12.63 -7.91 2.60
N GLY A 204 13.52 -8.34 3.49
CA GLY A 204 13.36 -8.17 4.94
C GLY A 204 13.30 -6.71 5.36
N GLY A 205 12.88 -6.45 6.60
CA GLY A 205 12.94 -5.10 7.14
C GLY A 205 14.39 -4.60 7.27
N PHE A 206 14.59 -3.27 7.29
CA PHE A 206 15.90 -2.72 7.66
C PHE A 206 16.26 -3.17 9.08
N GLU A 207 17.29 -3.99 9.21
CA GLU A 207 17.82 -4.43 10.50
C GLU A 207 18.34 -3.19 11.24
N LYS A 208 17.78 -2.91 12.43
CA LYS A 208 18.21 -1.78 13.25
C LYS A 208 19.63 -2.06 13.72
N THR A 209 20.64 -1.46 13.11
CA THR A 209 22.00 -1.47 13.66
C THR A 209 22.00 -0.67 14.96
N ALA A 210 21.80 -1.36 16.09
CA ALA A 210 22.19 -0.87 17.38
C ALA A 210 23.72 -0.94 17.48
N GLY A 211 24.39 0.21 17.49
CA GLY A 211 25.82 0.34 17.80
C GLY A 211 26.70 0.74 16.62
N ASN A 212 27.64 1.65 16.91
CA ASN A 212 28.63 2.28 16.02
C ASN A 212 29.15 1.43 14.84
N PRO A 213 29.45 2.06 13.69
CA PRO A 213 29.99 1.37 12.53
C PRO A 213 31.40 0.83 12.84
N LYS A 214 31.61 -0.47 12.63
CA LYS A 214 32.96 -1.02 12.42
C LYS A 214 33.39 -0.73 10.98
N PRO A 215 34.65 -0.38 10.74
CA PRO A 215 35.12 0.02 9.42
C PRO A 215 35.21 -1.21 8.52
N GLY A 216 34.66 -1.10 7.31
CA GLY A 216 34.86 -2.10 6.26
C GLY A 216 33.59 -2.84 5.83
N THR A 217 32.60 -2.11 5.32
CA THR A 217 31.71 -2.67 4.29
C THR A 217 31.49 -1.59 3.23
N GLN A 218 31.89 -1.91 2.01
CA GLN A 218 31.93 -1.02 0.87
C GLN A 218 30.52 -0.53 0.53
N GLN A 219 30.34 0.79 0.53
CA GLN A 219 29.18 1.46 -0.04
C GLN A 219 29.13 1.09 -1.54
N VAL A 220 28.05 0.46 -1.98
CA VAL A 220 27.74 0.38 -3.41
C VAL A 220 27.04 1.69 -3.76
N ASP A 221 27.83 2.66 -4.21
CA ASP A 221 27.32 3.88 -4.80
C ASP A 221 26.65 3.55 -6.13
N VAL A 222 25.33 3.76 -6.21
CA VAL A 222 24.62 3.74 -7.48
C VAL A 222 24.90 5.07 -8.18
N GLU A 223 25.94 5.07 -9.01
CA GLU A 223 26.29 6.17 -9.89
C GLU A 223 25.18 6.31 -10.96
N VAL A 224 24.31 7.31 -10.80
CA VAL A 224 23.40 7.76 -11.86
C VAL A 224 24.25 8.49 -12.89
N LYS A 225 24.65 7.79 -13.96
CA LYS A 225 25.25 8.44 -15.12
C LYS A 225 24.18 9.27 -15.84
N SER A 226 24.21 10.58 -15.60
CA SER A 226 23.71 11.55 -16.57
C SER A 226 24.73 11.65 -17.69
N SER A 227 24.29 11.48 -18.93
CA SER A 227 25.07 11.85 -20.10
C SER A 227 24.13 12.45 -21.13
N LEU A 228 24.58 13.60 -21.62
CA LEU A 228 23.99 14.54 -22.55
C LEU A 228 23.62 13.91 -23.91
#